data_AF-A0A4Q2U2A9-F1
#
_entry.id   AF-A0A4Q2U2A9-F1
#
_cell.length_a   1.000
_cell.length_b   1.000
_cell.length_c   1.000
_cell.angle_alpha   90.00
_cell.angle_beta   90.00
_cell.angle_gamma   90.00
#
_symmetry.space_group_name_H-M   'P 1'
#
loop_
_entity.id
_entity.type
_entity.pdbx_description
1 polymer ?
#
loop_
_entity_poly.entity_id
_entity_poly.type
_entity_poly.pdbx_seq_one_letter_code
_entity_poly.pdbx_strand_id
1 'polypeptide(L)'
;MTFRDSPHPLAFFGLLRWIDGRPLLDTIEPYRREILSAVLYDFDGDRPRYNFALTGRGKKNFKTSDLILATLYRFIAWHSPAGNDCFTLANDEGQAADDLKLAKLLIAANPDLAAEVRVLDKEIVRRDGRGTLAILPAKDSAGAHGKTYSICGFDEIHAYRGHEIFEALAGDELAFSPVHFSGDKVLSHTIRFERGRYRVRGADGTDLGAFATFAGASRAGLKASAMAQGSVSVDERQDQAVFDASPGS
;
A
#
# COMPACT_ATOMS: atom_id res chain seq x y z
N MET A 1 -2.41 0.08 27.02
CA MET A 1 -2.44 -0.68 25.76
C MET A 1 -1.50 -0.02 24.78
N THR A 2 -0.58 -0.78 24.22
CA THR A 2 0.39 -0.34 23.20
C THR A 2 -0.04 -0.84 21.83
N PHE A 3 0.55 -0.33 20.74
CA PHE A 3 0.24 -0.81 19.39
C PHE A 3 0.54 -2.30 19.18
N ARG A 4 1.47 -2.87 19.97
CA ARG A 4 1.83 -4.29 19.97
C ARG A 4 0.75 -5.23 20.51
N ASP A 5 -0.29 -4.68 21.13
CA ASP A 5 -1.43 -5.47 21.59
C ASP A 5 -2.36 -5.87 20.41
N SER A 6 -2.14 -5.30 19.22
CA SER A 6 -2.84 -5.70 17.99
C SER A 6 -2.33 -7.08 17.53
N PRO A 7 -3.19 -7.96 16.99
CA PRO A 7 -2.74 -9.24 16.47
C PRO A 7 -1.84 -9.04 15.24
N HIS A 8 -0.89 -9.95 15.02
CA HIS A 8 -0.11 -9.97 13.78
C HIS A 8 -1.05 -10.04 12.56
N PRO A 9 -0.79 -9.29 11.46
CA PRO A 9 -1.71 -9.21 10.31
C PRO A 9 -1.98 -10.58 9.69
N LEU A 10 -0.98 -11.47 9.58
CA LEU A 10 -1.20 -12.82 9.08
C LEU A 10 -2.05 -13.69 10.03
N ALA A 11 -2.01 -13.45 11.34
CA ALA A 11 -2.90 -14.14 12.27
C ALA A 11 -4.35 -13.68 12.07
N PHE A 12 -4.56 -12.37 11.88
CA PHE A 12 -5.87 -11.83 11.51
C PHE A 12 -6.36 -12.39 10.16
N PHE A 13 -5.55 -12.30 9.10
CA PHE A 13 -5.91 -12.82 7.78
C PHE A 13 -6.14 -14.34 7.77
N GLY A 14 -5.49 -15.09 8.67
CA GLY A 14 -5.68 -16.53 8.83
C GLY A 14 -7.08 -16.92 9.32
N LEU A 15 -7.83 -15.97 9.89
CA LEU A 15 -9.22 -16.19 10.32
C LEU A 15 -10.24 -15.93 9.20
N LEU A 16 -9.81 -15.32 8.09
CA LEU A 16 -10.70 -14.84 7.05
C LEU A 16 -10.78 -15.79 5.86
N ARG A 17 -11.85 -15.63 5.09
CA ARG A 17 -12.10 -16.26 3.80
C ARG A 17 -12.01 -15.24 2.68
N TRP A 18 -11.55 -15.67 1.52
CA TRP A 18 -11.69 -14.93 0.27
C TRP A 18 -13.14 -14.97 -0.22
N ILE A 19 -13.47 -14.15 -1.22
CA ILE A 19 -14.83 -13.99 -1.76
C ILE A 19 -15.42 -15.27 -2.38
N ASP A 20 -14.56 -16.25 -2.71
CA ASP A 20 -14.96 -17.58 -3.21
C ASP A 20 -15.02 -18.65 -2.11
N GLY A 21 -14.83 -18.27 -0.84
CA GLY A 21 -14.93 -19.13 0.33
C GLY A 21 -13.64 -19.84 0.75
N ARG A 22 -12.56 -19.79 -0.06
CA ARG A 22 -11.24 -20.34 0.32
C ARG A 22 -10.65 -19.57 1.50
N PRO A 23 -9.77 -20.17 2.33
CA PRO A 23 -9.01 -19.43 3.32
C PRO A 23 -8.25 -18.26 2.68
N LEU A 24 -8.34 -17.06 3.27
CA LEU A 24 -7.77 -15.84 2.68
C LEU A 24 -6.26 -15.95 2.49
N LEU A 25 -5.54 -16.54 3.45
CA LEU A 25 -4.10 -16.71 3.32
C LEU A 25 -3.73 -17.52 2.07
N ASP A 26 -4.51 -18.52 1.69
CA ASP A 26 -4.26 -19.36 0.51
C ASP A 26 -4.36 -18.58 -0.81
N THR A 27 -4.96 -17.38 -0.79
CA THR A 27 -5.06 -16.49 -1.95
C THR A 27 -4.02 -15.36 -1.95
N ILE A 28 -3.15 -15.30 -0.93
CA ILE A 28 -2.09 -14.30 -0.80
C ILE A 28 -0.75 -15.00 -1.00
N GLU A 29 -0.05 -14.66 -2.09
CA GLU A 29 1.29 -15.20 -2.37
C GLU A 29 2.28 -14.88 -1.23
N PRO A 30 3.26 -15.76 -0.95
CA PRO A 30 4.20 -15.59 0.16
C PRO A 30 4.86 -14.21 0.22
N TYR A 31 5.35 -13.68 -0.91
CA TYR A 31 5.98 -12.35 -0.95
C TYR A 31 5.02 -11.22 -0.56
N ARG A 32 3.71 -11.34 -0.85
CA ARG A 32 2.70 -10.36 -0.44
C ARG A 32 2.47 -10.42 1.07
N ARG A 33 2.49 -11.63 1.65
CA ARG A 33 2.41 -11.82 3.11
C ARG A 33 3.57 -11.14 3.82
N GLU A 34 4.78 -11.24 3.26
CA GLU A 34 5.97 -10.55 3.78
C GLU A 34 5.84 -9.03 3.71
N ILE A 35 5.38 -8.50 2.57
CA ILE A 35 5.13 -7.06 2.41
C ILE A 35 4.09 -6.59 3.43
N LEU A 36 2.94 -7.27 3.53
CA LEU A 36 1.88 -6.91 4.47
C LEU A 36 2.36 -6.96 5.93
N SER A 37 3.14 -7.98 6.29
CA SER A 37 3.69 -8.10 7.65
C SER A 37 4.67 -6.97 7.95
N ALA A 38 5.61 -6.71 7.03
CA ALA A 38 6.63 -5.68 7.22
C ALA A 38 6.04 -4.25 7.25
N VAL A 39 5.02 -3.98 6.44
CA VAL A 39 4.40 -2.64 6.37
C VAL A 39 3.44 -2.40 7.52
N LEU A 40 2.67 -3.40 7.94
CA LEU A 40 1.59 -3.23 8.93
C LEU A 40 2.03 -3.56 10.36
N TYR A 41 3.12 -4.32 10.53
CA TYR A 41 3.47 -4.94 11.81
C TYR A 41 4.98 -5.15 11.97
N ASP A 42 5.77 -4.11 11.70
CA ASP A 42 7.18 -4.02 12.06
C ASP A 42 7.37 -2.86 13.04
N PHE A 43 8.20 -3.05 14.06
CA PHE A 43 8.34 -2.13 15.18
C PHE A 43 9.81 -1.83 15.50
N ASP A 44 10.05 -0.59 15.93
CA ASP A 44 11.28 -0.14 16.60
C ASP A 44 10.93 0.24 18.05
N GLY A 45 11.18 -0.68 18.98
CA GLY A 45 10.58 -0.64 20.31
C GLY A 45 9.04 -0.71 20.23
N ASP A 46 8.33 0.17 20.93
CA ASP A 46 6.85 0.20 20.93
C ASP A 46 6.24 1.01 19.78
N ARG A 47 7.08 1.57 18.90
CA ARG A 47 6.64 2.40 17.78
C ARG A 47 6.70 1.59 16.49
N PRO A 48 5.73 1.72 15.59
CA PRO A 48 5.86 1.15 14.26
C PRO A 48 7.12 1.68 13.58
N ARG A 49 7.88 0.80 12.94
CA ARG A 49 9.15 1.13 12.28
C ARG A 49 8.94 2.08 11.11
N TYR A 50 7.88 1.84 10.35
CA TYR A 50 7.56 2.61 9.15
C TYR A 50 6.27 3.39 9.38
N ASN A 51 6.32 4.68 9.12
CA ASN A 51 5.15 5.53 8.98
C ASN A 51 4.81 5.75 7.51
N PHE A 52 5.51 5.13 6.56
CA PHE A 52 5.22 5.23 5.15
C PHE A 52 5.83 4.05 4.41
N ALA A 53 5.11 3.49 3.45
CA ALA A 53 5.65 2.45 2.58
C ALA A 53 5.30 2.74 1.13
N LEU A 54 6.28 2.69 0.22
CA LEU A 54 6.05 2.72 -1.22
C LEU A 54 6.39 1.35 -1.81
N THR A 55 5.39 0.71 -2.40
CA THR A 55 5.54 -0.61 -3.01
C THR A 55 5.39 -0.48 -4.52
N GLY A 56 6.50 -0.70 -5.23
CA GLY A 56 6.54 -0.76 -6.69
C GLY A 56 6.13 -2.16 -7.14
N ARG A 57 5.08 -2.26 -7.95
CA ARG A 57 4.48 -3.55 -8.34
C ARG A 57 4.04 -3.54 -9.80
N GLY A 58 4.33 -4.64 -10.51
CA GLY A 58 3.89 -4.84 -11.90
C GLY A 58 2.36 -4.85 -12.05
N LYS A 59 1.87 -4.81 -13.29
CA LYS A 59 0.41 -4.87 -13.55
C LYS A 59 -0.16 -6.25 -13.17
N LYS A 60 -1.43 -6.29 -12.77
CA LYS A 60 -2.22 -7.50 -12.48
C LYS A 60 -1.64 -8.42 -11.40
N ASN A 61 -1.10 -7.85 -10.33
CA ASN A 61 -0.52 -8.59 -9.20
C ASN A 61 -1.20 -8.30 -7.86
N PHE A 62 -2.52 -8.10 -7.89
CA PHE A 62 -3.36 -7.92 -6.70
C PHE A 62 -2.96 -6.72 -5.81
N LYS A 63 -2.37 -5.67 -6.40
CA LYS A 63 -1.91 -4.49 -5.65
C LYS A 63 -3.03 -3.79 -4.86
N THR A 64 -4.16 -3.58 -5.52
CA THR A 64 -5.37 -2.98 -4.96
C THR A 64 -5.95 -3.86 -3.86
N SER A 65 -5.98 -5.19 -4.07
CA SER A 65 -6.48 -6.13 -3.06
C SER A 65 -5.65 -6.08 -1.78
N ASP A 66 -4.32 -6.03 -1.86
CA ASP A 66 -3.48 -5.87 -0.66
C ASP A 66 -3.71 -4.55 0.05
N LEU A 67 -3.98 -3.48 -0.70
CA LEU A 67 -4.31 -2.20 -0.08
C LEU A 67 -5.63 -2.28 0.68
N ILE A 68 -6.66 -2.90 0.10
CA ILE A 68 -7.93 -3.15 0.80
C ILE A 68 -7.74 -4.03 2.04
N LEU A 69 -6.91 -5.08 1.96
CA LEU A 69 -6.61 -5.94 3.11
C LEU A 69 -5.85 -5.19 4.22
N ALA A 70 -4.90 -4.35 3.86
CA ALA A 70 -4.19 -3.47 4.79
C ALA A 70 -5.15 -2.51 5.50
N THR A 71 -6.06 -1.88 4.74
CA THR A 71 -7.09 -0.99 5.26
C THR A 71 -8.05 -1.75 6.19
N LEU A 72 -8.52 -2.93 5.82
CA LEU A 72 -9.39 -3.77 6.67
C LEU A 72 -8.72 -4.20 7.97
N TYR A 73 -7.44 -4.59 7.93
CA TYR A 73 -6.67 -4.93 9.12
C TYR A 73 -6.59 -3.74 10.10
N ARG A 74 -6.24 -2.54 9.60
CA ARG A 74 -6.19 -1.33 10.42
C ARG A 74 -7.57 -0.88 10.92
N PHE A 75 -8.60 -1.15 10.14
CA PHE A 75 -9.97 -0.81 10.49
C PHE A 75 -10.51 -1.68 11.63
N ILE A 76 -10.33 -3.00 11.54
CA ILE A 76 -10.92 -3.98 12.47
C ILE A 76 -9.98 -4.34 13.62
N ALA A 77 -8.79 -4.81 13.29
CA ALA A 77 -7.93 -5.53 14.22
C ALA A 77 -6.93 -4.63 14.96
N TRP A 78 -6.59 -3.47 14.39
CA TRP A 78 -5.62 -2.57 15.00
C TRP A 78 -6.18 -1.87 16.24
N HIS A 79 -5.41 -1.89 17.33
CA HIS A 79 -5.79 -1.15 18.53
C HIS A 79 -5.34 0.32 18.44
N SER A 80 -6.30 1.24 18.43
CA SER A 80 -6.06 2.68 18.46
C SER A 80 -6.94 3.38 19.51
N PRO A 81 -6.36 4.15 20.44
CA PRO A 81 -7.15 4.93 21.39
C PRO A 81 -7.98 6.02 20.69
N ALA A 82 -7.50 6.55 19.57
CA ALA A 82 -8.16 7.61 18.81
C ALA A 82 -9.26 7.10 17.84
N GLY A 83 -9.46 5.78 17.76
CA GLY A 83 -10.31 5.15 16.74
C GLY A 83 -9.55 4.77 15.47
N ASN A 84 -10.26 4.14 14.54
CA ASN A 84 -9.73 3.51 13.34
C ASN A 84 -10.42 4.05 12.07
N ASP A 85 -10.43 5.36 11.89
CA ASP A 85 -10.78 5.91 10.58
C ASP A 85 -9.72 5.51 9.56
N CYS A 86 -10.12 4.91 8.45
CA CYS A 86 -9.24 4.30 7.46
C CYS A 86 -9.69 4.73 6.07
N PHE A 87 -8.78 5.34 5.32
CA PHE A 87 -9.08 5.81 3.96
C PHE A 87 -8.22 5.10 2.94
N THR A 88 -8.78 4.87 1.77
CA THR A 88 -8.02 4.51 0.57
C THR A 88 -8.40 5.48 -0.53
N LEU A 89 -7.41 5.97 -1.27
CA LEU A 89 -7.57 6.92 -2.35
C LEU A 89 -7.39 6.15 -3.64
N ALA A 90 -8.38 6.26 -4.53
CA ALA A 90 -8.30 5.75 -5.89
C ALA A 90 -8.24 6.92 -6.88
N ASN A 91 -7.81 6.68 -8.12
CA ASN A 91 -7.59 7.77 -9.08
C ASN A 91 -8.89 8.52 -9.46
N ASP A 92 -10.02 7.82 -9.51
CA ASP A 92 -11.33 8.39 -9.82
C ASP A 92 -12.47 7.66 -9.08
N GLU A 93 -13.69 8.20 -9.21
CA GLU A 93 -14.88 7.68 -8.52
C GLU A 93 -15.24 6.25 -8.94
N GLY A 94 -15.00 5.88 -10.20
CA GLY A 94 -15.25 4.53 -10.70
C GLY A 94 -14.32 3.51 -10.03
N GLN A 95 -13.03 3.82 -10.00
CA GLN A 95 -12.06 2.98 -9.27
C GLN A 95 -12.35 2.93 -7.77
N ALA A 96 -12.72 4.05 -7.15
CA ALA A 96 -13.09 4.07 -5.74
C ALA A 96 -14.31 3.18 -5.44
N ALA A 97 -15.30 3.16 -6.34
CA ALA A 97 -16.48 2.30 -6.21
C ALA A 97 -16.14 0.82 -6.36
N ASP A 98 -15.25 0.45 -7.30
CA ASP A 98 -14.80 -0.93 -7.48
C ASP A 98 -14.02 -1.45 -6.26
N ASP A 99 -13.16 -0.62 -5.69
CA ASP A 99 -12.39 -0.92 -4.48
C ASP A 99 -13.29 -1.08 -3.26
N LEU A 100 -14.26 -0.18 -3.08
CA LEU A 100 -15.25 -0.27 -2.01
C LEU A 100 -16.12 -1.52 -2.18
N LYS A 101 -16.48 -1.88 -3.42
CA LYS A 101 -17.19 -3.11 -3.72
C LYS A 101 -16.38 -4.33 -3.31
N LEU A 102 -15.08 -4.37 -3.58
CA LEU A 102 -14.20 -5.46 -3.11
C LEU A 102 -14.20 -5.56 -1.57
N ALA A 103 -14.06 -4.43 -0.87
CA ALA A 103 -14.10 -4.41 0.60
C ALA A 103 -15.44 -4.95 1.14
N LYS A 104 -16.57 -4.54 0.55
CA LYS A 104 -17.91 -5.03 0.92
C LYS A 104 -18.08 -6.52 0.66
N LEU A 105 -17.58 -7.04 -0.46
CA LEU A 105 -17.60 -8.46 -0.77
C LEU A 105 -16.77 -9.27 0.22
N LEU A 106 -15.60 -8.77 0.62
CA LEU A 106 -14.79 -9.40 1.67
C LEU A 106 -15.51 -9.45 3.01
N ILE A 107 -16.19 -8.36 3.40
CA ILE A 107 -17.02 -8.37 4.62
C ILE A 107 -18.16 -9.37 4.50
N ALA A 108 -18.87 -9.40 3.37
CA ALA A 108 -19.98 -10.33 3.16
C ALA A 108 -19.54 -11.81 3.20
N ALA A 109 -18.32 -12.12 2.72
CA ALA A 109 -17.75 -13.46 2.77
C ALA A 109 -17.33 -13.90 4.20
N ASN A 110 -17.31 -12.98 5.17
CA ASN A 110 -16.81 -13.20 6.53
C ASN A 110 -17.87 -12.76 7.56
N PRO A 111 -18.76 -13.66 8.01
CA PRO A 111 -19.85 -13.32 8.93
C PRO A 111 -19.40 -12.62 10.21
N ASP A 112 -18.24 -12.99 10.75
CA ASP A 112 -17.67 -12.36 11.94
C ASP A 112 -17.30 -10.89 11.67
N LEU A 113 -16.76 -10.56 10.50
CA LEU A 113 -16.53 -9.16 10.12
C LEU A 113 -17.85 -8.41 9.91
N ALA A 114 -18.83 -9.04 9.26
CA ALA A 114 -20.14 -8.45 9.01
C ALA A 114 -20.89 -8.12 10.32
N ALA A 115 -20.68 -8.92 11.37
CA ALA A 115 -21.24 -8.67 12.69
C ALA A 115 -20.68 -7.38 13.33
N GLU A 116 -19.41 -7.04 13.09
CA GLU A 116 -18.74 -5.89 13.70
C GLU A 116 -19.05 -4.55 13.01
N VAL A 117 -19.64 -4.57 11.81
CA VAL A 117 -19.77 -3.39 10.95
C VAL A 117 -21.18 -3.17 10.44
N ARG A 118 -21.45 -1.94 10.03
CA ARG A 118 -22.59 -1.55 9.21
C ARG A 118 -22.07 -1.09 7.85
N VAL A 119 -22.46 -1.81 6.81
CA VAL A 119 -22.13 -1.46 5.43
C VAL A 119 -23.13 -0.43 4.92
N LEU A 120 -22.64 0.75 4.53
CA LEU A 120 -23.42 1.82 3.93
C LEU A 120 -23.11 1.92 2.44
N ASP A 121 -23.76 2.85 1.74
CA ASP A 121 -23.56 3.03 0.30
C ASP A 121 -22.12 3.47 -0.03
N LYS A 122 -21.62 4.50 0.66
CA LYS A 122 -20.30 5.11 0.36
C LYS A 122 -19.20 4.76 1.35
N GLU A 123 -19.52 4.03 2.42
CA GLU A 123 -18.58 3.75 3.50
C GLU A 123 -18.99 2.49 4.28
N ILE A 124 -18.09 2.03 5.14
CA ILE A 124 -18.32 0.96 6.10
C ILE A 124 -17.99 1.53 7.48
N VAL A 125 -18.92 1.46 8.42
CA VAL A 125 -18.73 1.99 9.77
C VAL A 125 -18.69 0.87 10.79
N ARG A 126 -17.80 0.97 11.79
CA ARG A 126 -17.81 0.03 12.92
C ARG A 126 -19.05 0.24 13.76
N ARG A 127 -19.66 -0.84 14.25
CA ARG A 127 -20.86 -0.75 15.11
C ARG A 127 -20.57 -0.17 16.48
N ASP A 128 -19.32 -0.28 16.95
CA ASP A 128 -18.86 0.37 18.19
C ASP A 128 -18.68 1.90 18.06
N GLY A 129 -18.87 2.46 16.85
CA GLY A 129 -18.70 3.88 16.57
C GLY A 129 -17.26 4.36 16.52
N ARG A 130 -16.27 3.45 16.55
CA ARG A 130 -14.84 3.79 16.66
C ARG A 130 -14.07 3.73 15.35
N GLY A 131 -14.74 3.93 14.23
CA GLY A 131 -14.03 4.07 12.95
C GLY A 131 -14.93 3.97 11.73
N THR A 132 -14.47 4.62 10.68
CA THR A 132 -15.06 4.61 9.33
C THR A 132 -14.02 4.15 8.32
N LEU A 133 -14.40 3.22 7.44
CA LEU A 133 -13.64 2.87 6.24
C LEU A 133 -14.33 3.48 5.02
N ALA A 134 -13.62 4.36 4.32
CA ALA A 134 -14.10 4.93 3.06
C ALA A 134 -13.03 4.86 1.97
N ILE A 135 -13.49 4.65 0.74
CA ILE A 135 -12.64 4.76 -0.45
C ILE A 135 -13.01 6.07 -1.15
N LEU A 136 -12.04 6.95 -1.30
CA LEU A 136 -12.24 8.32 -1.74
C LEU A 136 -11.59 8.53 -3.12
N PRO A 137 -12.21 9.33 -4.01
CA PRO A 137 -11.56 9.71 -5.26
C PRO A 137 -10.47 10.76 -4.98
N ALA A 138 -9.25 10.53 -5.45
CA ALA A 138 -8.11 11.43 -5.25
C ALA A 138 -8.25 12.79 -5.95
N LYS A 139 -9.20 12.91 -6.88
CA LYS A 139 -9.52 14.18 -7.57
C LYS A 139 -10.32 15.16 -6.71
N ASP A 140 -10.84 14.72 -5.55
CA ASP A 140 -11.55 15.57 -4.59
C ASP A 140 -10.65 15.93 -3.40
N SER A 141 -9.65 16.78 -3.64
CA SER A 141 -8.70 17.24 -2.61
C SER A 141 -9.40 18.07 -1.52
N ALA A 142 -10.40 18.88 -1.90
CA ALA A 142 -11.20 19.69 -0.98
C ALA A 142 -11.88 18.83 0.10
N GLY A 143 -12.51 17.72 -0.30
CA GLY A 143 -13.17 16.78 0.62
C GLY A 143 -12.21 15.98 1.51
N ALA A 144 -10.91 15.96 1.19
CA ALA A 144 -9.88 15.21 1.91
C ALA A 144 -9.25 15.97 3.09
N HIS A 145 -9.34 17.31 3.10
CA HIS A 145 -8.75 18.14 4.16
C HIS A 145 -9.31 17.82 5.55
N GLY A 146 -8.43 17.89 6.56
CA GLY A 146 -8.80 17.80 7.97
C GLY A 146 -9.20 16.41 8.45
N LYS A 147 -9.00 15.38 7.63
CA LYS A 147 -9.24 13.99 8.03
C LYS A 147 -8.13 13.48 8.92
N THR A 148 -8.50 12.90 10.05
CA THR A 148 -7.60 12.06 10.87
C THR A 148 -7.80 10.60 10.48
N TYR A 149 -6.72 9.83 10.43
CA TYR A 149 -6.79 8.42 10.05
C TYR A 149 -5.75 7.55 10.76
N SER A 150 -6.12 6.29 10.95
CA SER A 150 -5.23 5.20 11.35
C SER A 150 -4.42 4.70 10.16
N ILE A 151 -4.96 4.72 8.95
CA ILE A 151 -4.23 4.45 7.71
C ILE A 151 -4.83 5.24 6.56
N CYS A 152 -3.97 5.69 5.65
CA CYS A 152 -4.36 6.23 4.36
C CYS A 152 -3.62 5.47 3.25
N GLY A 153 -4.39 4.83 2.39
CA GLY A 153 -3.94 4.07 1.25
C GLY A 153 -3.94 4.90 -0.02
N PHE A 154 -2.95 4.75 -0.89
CA PHE A 154 -2.95 5.36 -2.21
C PHE A 154 -2.81 4.28 -3.29
N ASP A 155 -3.89 4.04 -4.04
CA ASP A 155 -3.83 3.15 -5.20
C ASP A 155 -3.43 3.93 -6.45
N GLU A 156 -2.68 3.26 -7.33
CA GLU A 156 -2.25 3.80 -8.61
C GLU A 156 -1.64 5.21 -8.55
N ILE A 157 -0.90 5.56 -7.48
CA ILE A 157 -0.36 6.92 -7.27
C ILE A 157 0.37 7.52 -8.49
N HIS A 158 1.02 6.70 -9.31
CA HIS A 158 1.64 7.11 -10.56
C HIS A 158 0.70 7.83 -11.55
N ALA A 159 -0.61 7.59 -11.48
CA ALA A 159 -1.62 8.21 -12.32
C ALA A 159 -2.03 9.61 -11.83
N TYR A 160 -1.66 9.99 -10.59
CA TYR A 160 -2.09 11.23 -9.97
C TYR A 160 -1.37 12.40 -10.65
N ARG A 161 -2.14 13.41 -11.08
CA ARG A 161 -1.63 14.52 -11.91
C ARG A 161 -1.16 15.73 -11.10
N GLY A 162 -1.48 15.80 -9.81
CA GLY A 162 -1.16 16.93 -8.93
C GLY A 162 -0.80 16.49 -7.52
N HIS A 163 -0.22 17.42 -6.74
CA HIS A 163 0.24 17.14 -5.37
C HIS A 163 -0.81 17.50 -4.29
N GLU A 164 -1.89 18.19 -4.67
CA GLU A 164 -2.89 18.76 -3.75
C GLU A 164 -3.48 17.72 -2.79
N ILE A 165 -3.74 16.49 -3.27
CA ILE A 165 -4.31 15.43 -2.42
C ILE A 165 -3.34 15.00 -1.30
N PHE A 166 -2.03 15.06 -1.55
CA PHE A 166 -1.03 14.76 -0.52
C PHE A 166 -0.92 15.88 0.49
N GLU A 167 -1.04 17.13 0.06
CA GLU A 167 -1.08 18.29 0.95
C GLU A 167 -2.36 18.28 1.81
N ALA A 168 -3.50 17.93 1.20
CA ALA A 168 -4.77 17.83 1.90
C ALA A 168 -4.78 16.75 2.98
N LEU A 169 -4.08 15.64 2.71
CA LEU A 169 -3.93 14.50 3.61
C LEU A 169 -2.62 14.52 4.41
N ALA A 170 -1.84 15.60 4.34
CA ALA A 170 -0.69 15.79 5.20
C ALA A 170 -1.19 16.07 6.62
N GLY A 171 -1.54 14.99 7.34
CA GLY A 171 -1.90 15.08 8.75
C GLY A 171 -0.74 15.51 9.62
N ASP A 172 -1.06 15.96 10.84
CA ASP A 172 -0.08 16.21 11.90
C ASP A 172 0.85 15.00 12.09
N GLU A 173 2.14 15.26 12.34
CA GLU A 173 3.27 14.31 12.48
C GLU A 173 3.07 13.13 13.45
N LEU A 174 1.92 13.02 14.10
CA LEU A 174 1.57 12.04 15.13
C LEU A 174 0.65 10.91 14.64
N ALA A 175 0.03 11.03 13.47
CA ALA A 175 -0.79 9.97 12.87
C ALA A 175 0.06 9.03 12.01
N PHE A 176 0.02 7.73 12.33
CA PHE A 176 0.66 6.67 11.55
C PHE A 176 0.27 6.80 10.07
N SER A 177 1.29 6.93 9.23
CA SER A 177 1.21 7.60 7.94
C SER A 177 1.28 6.60 6.76
N PRO A 178 1.10 7.05 5.51
CA PRO A 178 0.41 6.30 4.47
C PRO A 178 1.14 5.14 3.77
N VAL A 179 0.36 4.15 3.34
CA VAL A 179 0.81 3.02 2.51
C VAL A 179 0.48 3.30 1.04
N HIS A 180 1.50 3.21 0.19
CA HIS A 180 1.45 3.54 -1.22
C HIS A 180 1.74 2.30 -2.07
N PHE A 181 0.87 2.05 -3.04
CA PHE A 181 1.09 1.05 -4.09
C PHE A 181 1.22 1.78 -5.43
N SER A 182 2.40 1.70 -6.05
CA SER A 182 2.70 2.35 -7.35
C SER A 182 3.07 1.31 -8.40
N GLY A 183 2.70 1.56 -9.66
CA GLY A 183 3.11 0.76 -10.80
C GLY A 183 3.85 1.59 -11.83
N ASP A 184 5.05 1.17 -12.22
CA ASP A 184 5.43 0.96 -13.62
C ASP A 184 6.84 0.35 -13.72
N LYS A 185 6.97 -0.63 -14.63
CA LYS A 185 8.15 -1.44 -15.02
C LYS A 185 8.63 -2.54 -14.04
N VAL A 186 8.30 -3.79 -14.42
CA VAL A 186 8.96 -5.12 -14.35
C VAL A 186 9.78 -5.55 -13.11
N LEU A 187 10.05 -4.72 -12.11
CA LEU A 187 10.75 -5.16 -10.90
C LEU A 187 9.93 -4.78 -9.66
N SER A 188 9.48 -5.79 -8.91
CA SER A 188 8.84 -5.55 -7.62
C SER A 188 9.90 -5.12 -6.61
N HIS A 189 9.86 -3.84 -6.25
CA HIS A 189 10.75 -3.26 -5.24
C HIS A 189 9.90 -2.60 -4.16
N THR A 190 10.28 -2.83 -2.90
CA THR A 190 9.73 -2.04 -1.79
C THR A 190 10.72 -0.93 -1.46
N ILE A 191 10.30 0.32 -1.64
CA ILE A 191 11.04 1.51 -1.21
C ILE A 191 10.49 1.88 0.18
N ARG A 192 11.32 1.72 1.20
CA ARG A 192 10.98 1.99 2.60
C ARG A 192 11.56 3.33 3.00
N PHE A 193 10.80 4.16 3.71
CA PHE A 193 11.28 5.44 4.23
C PHE A 193 11.51 5.34 5.74
N GLU A 194 12.74 5.59 6.18
CA GLU A 194 13.13 5.76 7.59
C GLU A 194 13.72 7.16 7.75
N ARG A 195 13.00 8.11 8.37
CA ARG A 195 13.53 9.44 8.77
C ARG A 195 14.42 10.13 7.70
N GLY A 196 13.93 10.23 6.47
CA GLY A 196 14.65 10.88 5.37
C GLY A 196 15.71 10.01 4.68
N ARG A 197 15.77 8.71 4.98
CA ARG A 197 16.61 7.71 4.33
C ARG A 197 15.71 6.65 3.67
N TYR A 198 16.03 6.24 2.45
CA TYR A 198 15.31 5.13 1.80
C TYR A 198 16.13 3.84 1.80
N ARG A 199 15.42 2.70 1.86
CA ARG A 199 15.99 1.35 1.68
C ARG A 199 15.23 0.65 0.57
N VAL A 200 15.96 0.12 -0.42
CA VAL A 200 15.39 -0.64 -1.53
C VAL A 200 15.63 -2.12 -1.27
N ARG A 201 14.55 -2.91 -1.25
CA ARG A 201 14.66 -4.37 -1.25
C ARG A 201 14.09 -4.96 -2.55
N GLY A 202 14.79 -5.97 -3.06
CA GLY A 202 14.34 -6.81 -4.15
C GLY A 202 13.16 -7.70 -3.75
N ALA A 203 12.51 -8.28 -4.76
CA ALA A 203 11.37 -9.19 -4.63
C ALA A 203 11.66 -10.45 -3.80
N ASP A 204 12.92 -10.87 -3.80
CA ASP A 204 13.50 -12.04 -3.13
C ASP A 204 14.04 -11.71 -1.72
N GLY A 205 13.79 -10.49 -1.24
CA GLY A 205 14.26 -10.02 0.06
C GLY A 205 15.71 -9.55 0.07
N THR A 206 16.42 -9.55 -1.07
CA THR A 206 17.79 -9.01 -1.14
C THR A 206 17.80 -7.52 -0.83
N ASP A 207 18.77 -7.10 -0.01
CA ASP A 207 19.01 -5.68 0.31
C ASP A 207 19.84 -5.09 -0.83
N LEU A 208 19.25 -4.18 -1.61
CA LEU A 208 19.88 -3.63 -2.82
C LEU A 208 20.70 -2.36 -2.53
N GLY A 209 20.68 -1.79 -1.31
CA GLY A 209 21.28 -0.48 -1.02
C GLY A 209 20.61 0.66 -1.81
N ALA A 210 20.79 1.97 -1.56
CA ALA A 210 21.60 2.77 -0.65
C ALA A 210 20.78 3.98 -0.13
N PHE A 211 21.20 4.56 0.99
CA PHE A 211 20.56 5.70 1.64
C PHE A 211 20.89 7.03 0.92
N ALA A 212 19.89 7.78 0.44
CA ALA A 212 20.07 9.21 0.14
C ALA A 212 19.00 10.08 0.83
N THR A 213 19.41 11.29 1.21
CA THR A 213 18.61 12.29 1.93
C THR A 213 17.67 13.04 0.98
N PHE A 214 16.42 13.28 1.37
CA PHE A 214 15.37 13.89 0.53
C PHE A 214 15.60 15.38 0.19
N ALA A 215 16.67 16.00 0.68
CA ALA A 215 17.02 17.37 0.33
C ALA A 215 17.65 17.43 -1.08
N GLY A 216 16.81 17.46 -2.13
CA GLY A 216 17.22 17.89 -3.47
C GLY A 216 17.31 16.81 -4.57
N ALA A 217 16.76 15.61 -4.40
CA ALA A 217 16.79 14.60 -5.45
C ALA A 217 15.79 14.95 -6.58
N SER A 218 16.28 15.62 -7.63
CA SER A 218 15.55 15.76 -8.88
C SER A 218 15.34 14.38 -9.53
N ARG A 219 14.30 14.26 -10.36
CA ARG A 219 13.97 13.04 -11.14
C ARG A 219 15.16 12.49 -11.95
N ALA A 220 16.12 13.35 -12.28
CA ALA A 220 17.37 13.00 -12.95
C ALA A 220 18.40 12.34 -12.01
N GLY A 221 18.48 12.78 -10.75
CA GLY A 221 19.39 12.21 -9.74
C GLY A 221 19.05 10.77 -9.36
N LEU A 222 17.76 10.45 -9.27
CA LEU A 222 17.28 9.07 -9.05
C LEU A 222 17.59 8.14 -10.24
N LYS A 223 17.57 8.67 -11.47
CA LYS A 223 17.89 7.92 -12.69
C LYS A 223 19.39 7.61 -12.81
N ALA A 224 20.24 8.55 -12.42
CA ALA A 224 21.70 8.41 -12.48
C ALA A 224 22.24 7.40 -11.45
N SER A 225 21.66 7.36 -10.23
CA SER A 225 22.09 6.41 -9.19
C SER A 225 21.77 4.96 -9.54
N ALA A 226 20.64 4.70 -10.21
CA ALA A 226 20.26 3.38 -10.69
C ALA A 226 21.12 2.87 -11.87
N MET A 227 21.68 3.77 -12.69
CA MET A 227 22.59 3.40 -13.79
C MET A 227 24.02 3.12 -13.33
N ALA A 228 24.44 3.65 -12.18
CA ALA A 228 25.81 3.56 -11.69
C ALA A 228 26.17 2.21 -11.03
N GLN A 229 25.20 1.32 -10.75
CA GLN A 229 25.41 0.12 -9.93
C GLN A 229 25.24 -1.24 -10.64
N GLY A 230 25.12 -1.30 -11.97
CA GLY A 230 25.24 -2.59 -12.67
C GLY A 230 24.72 -2.63 -14.10
N SER A 231 25.65 -2.51 -15.06
CA SER A 231 25.61 -2.90 -16.47
C SER A 231 24.24 -3.06 -17.17
N VAL A 232 23.69 -1.95 -17.67
CA VAL A 232 22.79 -1.98 -18.85
C VAL A 232 23.20 -0.85 -19.77
N SER A 233 23.85 -1.16 -20.89
CA SER A 233 24.03 -0.21 -21.99
C SER A 233 22.74 -0.13 -22.79
N VAL A 234 22.12 1.05 -22.82
CA VAL A 234 21.03 1.34 -23.75
C VAL A 234 21.60 2.29 -24.80
N ASP A 235 21.78 1.80 -26.02
CA ASP A 235 22.06 2.65 -27.18
C ASP A 235 20.73 3.30 -27.62
N GLU A 236 20.68 4.63 -27.61
CA GLU A 236 19.44 5.42 -27.77
C GLU A 236 19.03 5.62 -29.24
N ARG A 237 19.47 4.78 -30.19
CA ARG A 237 19.05 4.89 -31.59
C ARG A 237 18.77 3.53 -32.22
N GLN A 238 17.51 3.11 -32.18
CA GLN A 238 16.71 2.67 -33.35
C GLN A 238 15.51 1.82 -32.89
N ASP A 239 14.32 2.25 -33.32
CA ASP A 239 13.13 1.42 -33.40
C ASP A 239 13.36 0.29 -34.42
N GLN A 240 13.63 -0.94 -33.95
CA GLN A 240 13.26 -2.23 -34.55
C GLN A 240 14.03 -3.36 -33.85
N ALA A 241 13.33 -4.27 -33.19
CA ALA A 241 13.92 -5.54 -32.75
C ALA A 241 13.90 -6.54 -33.92
N VAL A 242 15.03 -6.67 -34.61
CA VAL A 242 15.32 -7.85 -35.44
C VAL A 242 15.85 -8.93 -34.51
N PHE A 243 15.18 -10.08 -34.49
CA PHE A 243 15.72 -11.30 -33.89
C PHE A 243 16.77 -11.86 -34.83
N ASP A 244 18.02 -11.96 -34.38
CA ASP A 244 19.00 -12.83 -35.01
C ASP A 244 19.36 -13.96 -34.05
N ALA A 245 19.11 -15.17 -34.54
CA ALA A 245 19.37 -16.41 -33.84
C ALA A 245 20.64 -17.06 -34.42
N SER A 246 21.38 -17.70 -33.52
CA SER A 246 22.33 -18.82 -33.75
C SER A 246 23.82 -18.45 -33.88
N PRO A 247 24.74 -19.42 -33.75
CA PRO A 247 24.77 -20.65 -32.95
C PRO A 247 26.04 -20.72 -32.05
N GLY A 248 26.11 -21.71 -31.19
CA GLY A 248 27.18 -21.85 -30.20
C GLY A 248 28.55 -22.29 -30.72
N SER A 249 29.46 -22.37 -29.76
CA SER A 249 30.54 -23.36 -29.63
C SER A 249 30.96 -23.42 -28.17
#